data_AF-A0A377B0F7-F1
#
_entry.id   AF-A0A377B0F7-F1
#
_cell.length_a   1.000
_cell.length_b   1.000
_cell.length_c   1.000
_cell.angle_alpha   90.00
_cell.angle_beta   90.00
_cell.angle_gamma   90.00
#
_symmetry.space_group_name_H-M   'P 1'
#
loop_
_entity.id
_entity.type
_entity.pdbx_description
1 polymer ?
#
loop_
_entity_poly.entity_id
_entity_poly.type
_entity_poly.pdbx_seq_one_letter_code
_entity_poly.pdbx_strand_id
1 'polypeptide(L)' 'MVCSPGGTTIEAVRVLEEKGFRAAVIEAMTKCMEKSEKLSKS' A
#
# COMPACT_ATOMS: atom_id res chain seq x y z
N MET A 1 11.64 19.28 3.29
CA MET A 1 12.02 17.86 3.12
C MET A 1 11.39 17.10 4.28
N VAL A 2 10.51 16.11 4.03
CA VAL A 2 9.81 15.36 5.10
C VAL A 2 10.64 14.16 5.56
N CYS A 3 11.18 13.40 4.59
CA CYS A 3 12.16 12.34 4.85
C CYS A 3 13.57 12.89 4.60
N SER A 4 14.26 13.29 5.65
CA SER A 4 15.68 13.65 5.56
C SER A 4 16.56 12.39 5.49
N PRO A 5 17.71 12.42 4.78
CA PRO A 5 18.67 11.31 4.80
C PRO A 5 19.07 10.96 6.25
N GLY A 6 18.97 9.68 6.62
CA GLY A 6 19.28 9.19 7.97
C GLY A 6 18.29 9.64 9.07
N GLY A 7 17.17 10.28 8.71
CA GLY A 7 16.14 10.67 9.67
C GLY A 7 15.23 9.52 10.10
N THR A 8 14.52 9.69 11.21
CA THR A 8 13.60 8.68 11.75
C THR A 8 12.47 8.33 10.78
N THR A 9 12.04 9.28 9.95
CA THR A 9 10.98 9.05 8.95
C THR A 9 11.42 8.11 7.83
N ILE A 10 12.68 8.18 7.36
CA ILE A 10 13.13 7.29 6.27
C ILE A 10 13.32 5.85 6.76
N GLU A 11 13.73 5.66 8.01
CA GLU A 11 13.78 4.34 8.63
C GLU A 11 12.38 3.72 8.77
N ALA A 12 11.39 4.51 9.18
CA ALA A 12 10.01 4.05 9.26
C ALA A 12 9.45 3.65 7.89
N VAL A 13 9.69 4.47 6.86
CA VAL A 13 9.27 4.16 5.48
C VAL A 13 9.95 2.89 4.98
N ARG A 14 11.25 2.72 5.22
CA ARG A 14 11.98 1.51 4.84
C ARG A 14 11.33 0.24 5.41
N VAL A 15 10.95 0.24 6.69
CA VAL A 15 10.26 -0.91 7.30
C VAL A 15 8.90 -1.18 6.64
N LEU A 16 8.14 -0.15 6.27
CA LEU A 16 6.88 -0.32 5.54
C LEU A 16 7.11 -0.94 4.15
N GLU A 17 8.15 -0.51 3.45
CA GLU A 17 8.54 -1.08 2.15
C GLU A 17 9.00 -2.54 2.26
N GLU A 18 9.85 -2.86 3.24
CA GLU A 18 10.30 -4.23 3.52
C GLU A 18 9.14 -5.16 3.87
N LYS A 19 8.09 -4.63 4.51
CA LYS A 19 6.85 -5.35 4.81
C LYS A 19 5.87 -5.39 3.63
N GLY A 20 6.25 -4.88 2.46
CA GLY A 20 5.42 -4.91 1.25
C GLY A 20 4.18 -4.02 1.32
N PHE A 21 4.17 -2.97 2.14
CA PHE A 21 2.99 -2.11 2.36
C PHE A 21 2.39 -1.60 1.05
N ARG A 22 3.21 -1.10 0.11
CA ARG A 22 2.75 -0.62 -1.19
C ARG A 22 2.04 -1.72 -1.99
N ALA A 23 2.61 -2.92 -2.03
CA ALA A 23 2.04 -4.05 -2.74
C ALA A 23 0.69 -4.46 -2.13
N ALA A 24 0.62 -4.53 -0.80
CA ALA A 24 -0.60 -4.88 -0.06
C ALA A 24 -1.76 -3.93 -0.37
N VAL A 25 -1.52 -2.62 -0.41
CA VAL A 25 -2.54 -1.62 -0.73
C VAL A 25 -3.05 -1.79 -2.17
N ILE A 26 -2.14 -1.99 -3.12
CA ILE A 26 -2.50 -2.17 -4.53
C ILE A 26 -3.36 -3.44 -4.69
N GLU A 27 -2.91 -4.57 -4.15
CA GLU A 27 -3.63 -5.85 -4.24
C GLU A 27 -5.01 -5.76 -3.58
N ALA A 28 -5.11 -5.13 -2.40
CA ALA A 28 -6.38 -4.93 -1.72
C ALA A 28 -7.37 -4.14 -2.59
N MET A 29 -6.89 -3.12 -3.32
CA MET A 29 -7.74 -2.33 -4.20
C MET A 29 -8.15 -3.08 -5.46
N THR A 30 -7.25 -3.86 -6.07
CA THR A 30 -7.60 -4.76 -7.17
C THR A 30 -8.71 -5.73 -6.74
N LYS A 31 -8.57 -6.37 -5.58
CA LYS A 31 -9.58 -7.31 -5.04
C LYS A 31 -10.91 -6.63 -4.72
N CYS A 32 -10.87 -5.41 -4.18
CA CYS A 32 -12.05 -4.60 -3.94
C CYS A 32 -12.81 -4.31 -5.25
N MET A 33 -12.10 -3.89 -6.30
CA MET A 33 -12.68 -3.63 -7.62
C MET A 33 -13.27 -4.89 -8.24
N GLU A 34 -12.56 -6.01 -8.22
CA GLU A 34 -13.07 -7.31 -8.68
C GLU A 34 -14.37 -7.69 -7.96
N LYS A 35 -14.46 -7.45 -6.65
CA LYS A 35 -15.66 -7.75 -5.86
C LYS A 35 -16.80 -6.79 -6.21
N SER A 36 -16.52 -5.49 -6.34
CA SER A 36 -17.50 -4.47 -6.72
C SER A 36 -18.15 -4.80 -8.06
N GLU A 37 -17.35 -5.17 -9.07
CA GLU A 37 -17.88 -5.57 -10.38
C GLU A 37 -18.78 -6.81 -10.31
N LYS A 38 -18.40 -7.82 -9.51
CA LYS A 38 -19.22 -9.02 -9.33
C LYS A 38 -20.56 -8.69 -8.68
N LEU A 39 -20.57 -7.77 -7.71
CA LEU A 39 -21.80 -7.31 -7.06
C LEU A 39 -22.68 -6.49 -8.00
N SER A 40 -22.10 -5.68 -8.88
CA SER A 40 -22.84 -4.86 -9.86
C SER A 40 -23.50 -5.69 -10.98
N LYS A 41 -22.98 -6.91 -11.24
CA LYS A 41 -23.47 -7.82 -12.29
C LYS A 41 -24.43 -8.90 -11.76
N SER A 42 -24.80 -8.82 -10.47
CA SER A 42 -25.78 -9.69 -9.81
C SER A 42 -27.13 -8.98 -9.71
#